data_AF-A0A7K0ID89-F1
#
_entry.id   AF-A0A7K0ID89-F1
#
_cell.length_a   1.000
_cell.length_b   1.000
_cell.length_c   1.000
_cell.angle_alpha   90.00
_cell.angle_beta   90.00
_cell.angle_gamma   90.00
#
_symmetry.space_group_name_H-M   'P 1'
#
loop_
_entity.id
_entity.type
_entity.pdbx_description
1 polymer ?
#
loop_
_entity_poly.entity_id
_entity_poly.type
_entity_poly.pdbx_seq_one_letter_code
_entity_poly.pdbx_strand_id
1 'polypeptide(L)'
;MARSFVRDGNSSVIPSTSLMLYNYLISNCGAHLKNYSLAWTGSNSVRFVPAYDLVSTAVYDGRRGAKLSRSMGLRVGEHLNIDKVNADDFDLLAKELRQPAWQAADERARLRHELPDALRRAAEQAVCSGFGEEADALADRILFGAKVRMKAFG
;
A
#
# COMPACT_ATOMS: atom_id res chain seq x y z
N MET A 1 -1.76 31.25 11.17
CA MET A 1 -2.22 30.55 12.40
C MET A 1 -2.26 29.04 12.13
N ALA A 2 -1.10 28.39 11.93
CA ALA A 2 -1.00 26.97 11.56
C ALA A 2 0.27 26.34 12.17
N ARG A 3 0.40 26.45 13.49
CA ARG A 3 1.52 25.91 14.27
C ARG A 3 0.97 25.11 15.44
N SER A 4 0.44 23.91 15.19
CA SER A 4 0.35 22.78 16.15
C SER A 4 -0.65 21.75 15.64
N PHE A 5 -0.18 20.75 14.88
CA PHE A 5 -0.95 19.52 14.63
C PHE A 5 -0.10 18.26 14.87
N VAL A 6 1.07 18.42 15.51
CA VAL A 6 1.99 17.33 15.82
C VAL A 6 2.34 17.45 17.30
N ARG A 7 1.47 16.94 18.19
CA ARG A 7 1.81 16.86 19.61
C ARG A 7 1.53 15.53 20.29
N ASP A 8 0.82 14.61 19.64
CA ASP A 8 0.70 13.25 20.14
C ASP A 8 1.54 12.33 19.27
N GLY A 9 2.59 11.75 19.87
CA GLY A 9 3.56 10.85 19.22
C GLY A 9 2.99 9.53 18.70
N ASN A 10 1.67 9.40 18.62
CA ASN A 10 0.94 8.23 18.12
C ASN A 10 -0.16 8.57 17.09
N SER A 11 -0.30 9.84 16.70
CA SER A 11 -1.30 10.30 15.73
C SER A 11 -0.60 10.95 14.53
N SER A 12 -0.16 10.13 13.59
CA SER A 12 0.35 10.61 12.30
C SER A 12 -0.83 11.12 11.45
N VAL A 13 -0.77 12.38 11.04
CA VAL A 13 -1.75 13.05 10.14
C VAL A 13 -1.44 12.79 8.66
N ILE A 14 -0.40 12.00 8.37
CA ILE A 14 -0.01 11.59 7.00
C ILE A 14 -0.08 10.05 6.87
N PRO A 15 -0.50 9.47 5.71
CA PRO A 15 -0.47 8.02 5.53
C PRO A 15 0.90 7.47 5.88
N SER A 16 0.96 6.37 6.62
CA SER A 16 2.25 5.78 6.96
C SER A 16 2.95 5.30 5.69
N THR A 17 4.29 5.32 5.71
CA THR A 17 5.08 4.66 4.65
C THR A 17 4.63 3.22 4.44
N SER A 18 4.22 2.51 5.51
CA SER A 18 3.68 1.15 5.46
C SER A 18 2.41 1.02 4.61
N LEU A 19 1.47 1.97 4.69
CA LEU A 19 0.24 1.90 3.88
C LEU A 19 0.54 2.16 2.39
N MET A 20 1.42 3.12 2.09
CA MET A 20 1.85 3.36 0.72
C MET A 20 2.65 2.17 0.16
N LEU A 21 3.50 1.56 0.99
CA LEU A 21 4.23 0.35 0.64
C LEU A 21 3.30 -0.83 0.41
N TYR A 22 2.28 -1.00 1.24
CA TYR A 22 1.26 -2.01 1.05
C TYR A 22 0.54 -1.83 -0.30
N ASN A 23 0.02 -0.63 -0.58
CA ASN A 23 -0.63 -0.32 -1.87
C ASN A 23 0.28 -0.60 -3.06
N TYR A 24 1.57 -0.23 -2.96
CA TYR A 24 2.56 -0.57 -3.97
C TYR A 24 2.70 -2.09 -4.12
N LEU A 25 2.97 -2.83 -3.04
CA LEU A 25 3.20 -4.27 -3.06
C LEU A 25 2.00 -5.05 -3.60
N ILE A 26 0.76 -4.66 -3.30
CA ILE A 26 -0.44 -5.33 -3.84
C ILE A 26 -0.88 -4.82 -5.21
N SER A 27 -0.13 -3.94 -5.88
CA SER A 27 -0.54 -3.37 -7.18
C SER A 27 -1.80 -2.51 -7.13
N ASN A 28 -2.07 -1.81 -6.03
CA ASN A 28 -3.18 -0.87 -5.93
C ASN A 28 -2.84 0.48 -6.56
N CYS A 29 -2.94 0.55 -7.88
CA CYS A 29 -2.81 1.80 -8.62
C CYS A 29 -4.01 2.75 -8.39
N GLY A 30 -5.14 2.26 -7.86
CA GLY A 30 -6.36 3.04 -7.62
C GLY A 30 -6.38 3.81 -6.30
N ALA A 31 -5.31 3.73 -5.49
CA ALA A 31 -5.22 4.36 -4.17
C ALA A 31 -5.07 5.90 -4.27
N HIS A 32 -6.16 6.60 -4.62
CA HIS A 32 -6.22 8.05 -4.73
C HIS A 32 -6.44 8.75 -3.39
N LEU A 33 -6.25 10.08 -3.34
CA LEU A 33 -6.42 10.87 -2.11
C LEU A 33 -7.81 10.71 -1.46
N LYS A 34 -8.88 10.55 -2.26
CA LYS A 34 -10.25 10.32 -1.75
C LYS A 34 -10.42 9.00 -0.98
N ASN A 35 -9.47 8.07 -1.11
CA ASN A 35 -9.46 6.78 -0.42
C ASN A 35 -8.79 6.87 0.96
N TYR A 36 -8.37 8.07 1.36
CA TYR A 36 -7.83 8.34 2.68
C TYR A 36 -8.79 9.29 3.39
N SER A 37 -9.28 8.85 4.54
CA SER A 37 -10.20 9.62 5.36
C SER A 37 -9.60 9.90 6.73
N LEU A 38 -9.97 11.06 7.28
CA LEU A 38 -9.62 11.47 8.64
C LEU A 38 -10.91 11.53 9.46
N ALA A 39 -10.87 10.98 10.66
CA ALA A 39 -11.88 11.20 11.68
C ALA A 39 -11.47 12.39 12.54
N TRP A 40 -12.39 13.32 12.73
CA TRP A 40 -12.26 14.41 13.70
C TRP A 40 -12.46 13.85 15.10
N THR A 41 -11.47 14.02 15.98
CA THR A 41 -11.49 13.47 17.34
C THR A 41 -11.81 14.52 18.41
N GLY A 42 -12.15 15.74 18.01
CA GLY A 42 -12.34 16.87 18.93
C GLY A 42 -11.03 17.62 19.18
N SER A 43 -11.09 18.74 19.91
CA SER A 43 -9.91 19.46 20.42
C SER A 43 -8.81 19.78 19.38
N ASN A 44 -9.19 20.16 18.15
CA ASN A 44 -8.25 20.40 17.05
C ASN A 44 -7.33 19.21 16.75
N SER A 45 -7.87 17.99 16.83
CA SER A 45 -7.15 16.75 16.53
C SER A 45 -7.90 15.94 15.48
N VAL A 46 -7.13 15.27 14.63
CA VAL A 46 -7.62 14.35 13.59
C VAL A 46 -6.80 13.08 13.66
N ARG A 47 -7.42 11.96 13.28
CA ARG A 47 -6.73 10.67 13.11
C ARG A 47 -7.12 10.04 11.78
N PHE A 48 -6.28 9.19 11.23
CA PHE A 48 -6.74 8.31 10.16
C PHE A 48 -7.80 7.34 10.66
N VAL A 49 -8.78 7.13 9.79
CA VAL A 49 -9.66 5.96 9.89
C VAL A 49 -8.93 4.73 9.33
N PRO A 50 -9.40 3.51 9.65
CA PRO A 50 -8.86 2.30 9.04
C PRO A 50 -8.83 2.38 7.50
N ALA A 51 -7.80 1.80 6.88
CA ALA A 51 -7.67 1.79 5.43
C ALA A 51 -8.84 1.05 4.76
N TYR A 52 -9.28 1.55 3.61
CA TYR A 52 -10.33 0.98 2.79
C TYR A 52 -9.96 1.11 1.30
N ASP A 53 -10.75 0.48 0.43
CA ASP A 53 -10.51 0.46 -1.02
C ASP A 53 -9.10 -0.06 -1.41
N LEU A 54 -8.70 -1.15 -0.75
CA LEU A 54 -7.46 -1.87 -1.00
C LEU A 54 -7.68 -2.90 -2.11
N VAL A 55 -7.45 -2.50 -3.36
CA VAL A 55 -7.76 -3.30 -4.54
C VAL A 55 -6.54 -3.46 -5.44
N SER A 56 -6.22 -4.69 -5.83
CA SER A 56 -5.05 -4.98 -6.69
C SER A 56 -5.35 -4.67 -8.16
N THR A 57 -5.41 -3.39 -8.54
CA THR A 57 -5.88 -2.98 -9.88
C THR A 57 -4.91 -3.34 -11.01
N ALA A 58 -3.60 -3.38 -10.77
CA ALA A 58 -2.63 -3.66 -11.85
C ALA A 58 -2.56 -5.14 -12.27
N VAL A 59 -3.30 -6.04 -11.61
CA VAL A 59 -3.45 -7.44 -12.06
C VAL A 59 -4.33 -7.56 -13.31
N TYR A 60 -5.10 -6.51 -13.62
CA TYR A 60 -5.91 -6.39 -14.83
C TYR A 60 -5.07 -5.74 -15.95
N ASP A 61 -4.28 -6.56 -16.63
CA ASP A 61 -3.29 -6.14 -17.63
C ASP A 61 -3.79 -6.21 -19.09
N GLY A 62 -5.05 -6.59 -19.29
CA GLY A 62 -5.66 -6.84 -20.60
C GLY A 62 -5.71 -8.32 -21.01
N ARG A 63 -5.01 -9.22 -20.32
CA ARG A 63 -5.05 -10.67 -20.61
C ARG A 63 -6.29 -11.37 -20.03
N ARG A 64 -6.86 -10.81 -18.96
CA ARG A 64 -8.00 -11.39 -18.21
C ARG A 64 -9.04 -10.34 -17.82
N GLY A 65 -9.37 -9.45 -18.74
CA GLY A 65 -10.33 -8.35 -18.53
C GLY A 65 -9.84 -7.04 -19.13
N ALA A 66 -10.39 -5.92 -18.66
CA ALA A 66 -9.95 -4.59 -19.08
C ALA A 66 -8.48 -4.35 -18.68
N LYS A 67 -7.73 -3.62 -19.51
CA LYS A 67 -6.40 -3.14 -19.15
C LYS A 67 -6.54 -1.87 -18.31
N LEU A 68 -6.22 -1.96 -17.03
CA LEU A 68 -6.26 -0.82 -16.12
C LEU A 68 -4.93 -0.04 -16.12
N SER A 69 -5.00 1.20 -15.65
CA SER A 69 -3.84 2.10 -15.54
C SER A 69 -2.77 1.52 -14.61
N ARG A 70 -1.50 1.76 -14.96
CA ARG A 70 -0.32 1.44 -14.15
C ARG A 70 0.22 2.65 -13.38
N SER A 71 -0.47 3.79 -13.49
CA SER A 71 -0.17 4.99 -12.70
C SER A 71 -0.80 4.88 -11.31
N MET A 72 0.02 5.00 -10.27
CA MET A 72 -0.41 5.02 -8.88
C MET A 72 -1.29 6.23 -8.58
N GLY A 73 -2.27 6.06 -7.70
CA GLY A 73 -3.18 7.14 -7.30
C GLY A 73 -2.52 8.25 -6.48
N LEU A 74 -1.39 7.94 -5.84
CA LEU A 74 -0.46 8.88 -5.23
C LEU A 74 0.96 8.54 -5.69
N ARG A 75 1.78 9.57 -5.93
CA ARG A 75 3.19 9.40 -6.31
C ARG A 75 3.98 8.80 -5.14
N VAL A 76 4.92 7.91 -5.44
CA VAL A 76 5.89 7.37 -4.47
C VAL A 76 7.25 7.94 -4.83
N GLY A 77 7.82 8.77 -3.96
CA GLY A 77 9.05 9.50 -4.25
C GLY A 77 8.92 10.31 -5.55
N GLU A 78 9.74 9.96 -6.53
CA GLU A 78 9.78 10.63 -7.84
C GLU A 78 8.84 9.98 -8.88
N HIS A 79 8.34 8.76 -8.60
CA HIS A 79 7.65 7.94 -9.59
C HIS A 79 6.15 7.81 -9.36
N LEU A 80 5.38 8.08 -10.43
CA LEU A 80 3.94 7.82 -10.47
C LEU A 80 3.61 6.46 -11.10
N ASN A 81 4.42 5.99 -12.05
CA ASN A 81 4.22 4.69 -12.67
C ASN A 81 4.76 3.59 -11.75
N ILE A 82 3.93 2.62 -11.39
CA ILE A 82 4.27 1.53 -10.48
C ILE A 82 5.51 0.72 -10.92
N ASP A 83 5.78 0.63 -12.21
CA ASP A 83 6.93 -0.13 -12.75
C ASP A 83 8.26 0.60 -12.61
N LYS A 84 8.23 1.91 -12.33
CA LYS A 84 9.42 2.73 -12.18
C LYS A 84 9.82 2.92 -10.71
N VAL A 85 8.89 2.68 -9.79
CA VAL A 85 9.12 2.84 -8.34
C VAL A 85 10.19 1.86 -7.87
N ASN A 86 11.16 2.37 -7.11
CA ASN A 86 12.29 1.61 -6.57
C ASN A 86 12.50 1.88 -5.06
N ALA A 87 13.60 1.38 -4.49
CA ALA A 87 13.95 1.59 -3.09
C ALA A 87 14.16 3.06 -2.71
N ASP A 88 14.83 3.84 -3.57
CA ASP A 88 15.15 5.25 -3.32
C ASP A 88 13.87 6.09 -3.22
N ASP A 89 12.82 5.75 -3.98
CA ASP A 89 11.52 6.41 -3.89
C ASP A 89 10.88 6.26 -2.51
N PHE A 90 11.03 5.08 -1.89
CA PHE A 90 10.51 4.83 -0.54
C PHE A 90 11.38 5.46 0.54
N ASP A 91 12.69 5.55 0.32
CA ASP A 91 13.58 6.28 1.21
C ASP A 91 13.32 7.80 1.13
N LEU A 92 12.98 8.33 -0.05
CA LEU A 92 12.52 9.71 -0.23
C LEU A 92 11.17 9.93 0.45
N LEU A 93 10.20 9.03 0.24
CA LEU A 93 8.90 9.09 0.89
C LEU A 93 9.05 9.11 2.42
N ALA A 94 9.90 8.25 2.99
CA ALA A 94 10.15 8.24 4.43
C ALA A 94 10.68 9.60 4.94
N LYS A 95 11.58 10.24 4.18
CA LYS A 95 12.09 11.60 4.49
C LYS A 95 10.98 12.64 4.43
N GLU A 96 10.15 12.63 3.38
CA GLU A 96 9.01 13.55 3.23
C GLU A 96 8.00 13.40 4.38
N LEU A 97 7.77 12.16 4.81
CA LEU A 97 6.90 11.81 5.93
C LEU A 97 7.55 11.99 7.31
N ARG A 98 8.82 12.41 7.36
CA ARG A 98 9.63 12.52 8.59
C ARG A 98 9.66 11.23 9.42
N GLN A 99 9.58 10.09 8.75
CA GLN A 99 9.71 8.78 9.39
C GLN A 99 11.19 8.42 9.54
N PRO A 100 11.64 7.96 10.72
CA PRO A 100 13.01 7.47 10.90
C PRO A 100 13.35 6.35 9.89
N ALA A 101 14.55 6.42 9.30
CA ALA A 101 14.98 5.47 8.28
C ALA A 101 14.95 4.01 8.76
N TRP A 102 15.35 3.75 10.01
CA TRP A 102 15.29 2.41 10.60
C TRP A 102 13.85 1.89 10.68
N GLN A 103 12.88 2.75 11.03
CA GLN A 103 11.47 2.36 11.12
C GLN A 103 10.90 2.07 9.73
N ALA A 104 11.24 2.89 8.73
CA ALA A 104 10.83 2.62 7.34
C ALA A 104 11.45 1.32 6.80
N ALA A 105 12.71 1.05 7.13
CA ALA A 105 13.38 -0.20 6.75
C ALA A 105 12.77 -1.43 7.43
N ASP A 106 12.42 -1.33 8.72
CA ASP A 106 11.80 -2.40 9.49
C ASP A 106 10.40 -2.74 8.94
N GLU A 107 9.55 -1.73 8.75
CA GLU A 107 8.23 -1.87 8.14
C GLU A 107 8.32 -2.48 6.73
N ARG A 108 9.32 -2.07 5.94
CA ARG A 108 9.59 -2.64 4.62
C ARG A 108 9.98 -4.10 4.71
N ALA A 109 10.91 -4.46 5.58
CA ALA A 109 11.33 -5.83 5.77
C ALA A 109 10.16 -6.71 6.23
N ARG A 110 9.39 -6.24 7.19
CA ARG A 110 8.19 -6.88 7.73
C ARG A 110 7.16 -7.16 6.64
N LEU A 111 6.74 -6.13 5.88
CA LEU A 111 5.73 -6.29 4.83
C LEU A 111 6.20 -7.22 3.71
N ARG A 112 7.47 -7.15 3.30
CA ARG A 112 8.00 -8.08 2.27
C ARG A 112 7.96 -9.53 2.74
N HIS A 113 8.23 -9.77 4.03
CA HIS A 113 8.26 -11.09 4.62
C HIS A 113 6.84 -11.66 4.85
N GLU A 114 5.94 -10.86 5.44
CA GLU A 114 4.62 -11.34 5.86
C GLU A 114 3.57 -11.38 4.73
N LEU A 115 3.67 -10.49 3.74
CA LEU A 115 2.64 -10.34 2.71
C LEU A 115 2.34 -11.63 1.93
N PRO A 116 3.35 -12.43 1.50
CA PRO A 116 3.07 -13.65 0.75
C PRO A 116 2.19 -14.64 1.50
N ASP A 117 2.48 -14.88 2.78
CA ASP A 117 1.72 -15.81 3.60
C ASP A 117 0.37 -15.24 4.01
N ALA A 118 0.27 -13.93 4.24
CA ALA A 118 -1.00 -13.28 4.49
C ALA A 118 -1.96 -13.40 3.29
N LEU A 119 -1.47 -13.23 2.06
CA LEU A 119 -2.28 -13.39 0.84
C LEU A 119 -2.72 -14.85 0.63
N ARG A 120 -1.86 -15.84 0.90
CA ARG A 120 -2.24 -17.26 0.84
C ARG A 120 -3.38 -17.58 1.81
N ARG A 121 -3.23 -17.17 3.08
CA ARG A 121 -4.29 -17.36 4.09
C ARG A 121 -5.60 -16.66 3.69
N ALA A 122 -5.51 -15.47 3.10
CA ALA A 122 -6.70 -14.77 2.61
C ALA A 122 -7.38 -15.51 1.44
N ALA A 123 -6.59 -16.12 0.54
CA ALA A 123 -7.10 -16.95 -0.54
C ALA A 123 -7.80 -18.20 0.00
N GLU A 124 -7.17 -18.93 0.93
CA GLU A 124 -7.76 -20.10 1.60
C GLU A 124 -9.09 -19.74 2.28
N GLN A 125 -9.16 -18.60 2.97
CA GLN A 125 -10.40 -18.12 3.58
C GLN A 125 -11.48 -17.81 2.54
N ALA A 126 -11.11 -17.23 1.40
CA ALA A 126 -12.04 -16.97 0.30
C ALA A 126 -12.55 -18.27 -0.33
N VAL A 127 -11.67 -19.26 -0.55
CA VAL A 127 -12.06 -20.60 -1.02
C VAL A 127 -13.10 -21.21 -0.07
N CYS A 128 -12.82 -21.21 1.24
CA CYS A 128 -13.74 -21.69 2.27
C CYS A 128 -15.07 -20.91 2.31
N SER A 129 -15.09 -19.66 1.84
CA SER A 129 -16.28 -18.81 1.75
C SER A 129 -17.06 -18.98 0.44
N GLY A 130 -16.67 -19.93 -0.43
CA GLY A 130 -17.39 -20.27 -1.65
C GLY A 130 -16.88 -19.59 -2.93
N PHE A 131 -15.72 -18.92 -2.90
CA PHE A 131 -15.14 -18.27 -4.08
C PHE A 131 -14.33 -19.21 -4.99
N GLY A 132 -14.18 -20.49 -4.62
CA GLY A 132 -13.59 -21.53 -5.48
C GLY A 132 -12.15 -21.27 -5.93
N GLU A 133 -11.73 -21.94 -6.99
CA GLU A 133 -10.38 -21.85 -7.56
C GLU A 133 -10.05 -20.45 -8.10
N GLU A 134 -11.07 -19.60 -8.38
CA GLU A 134 -10.83 -18.23 -8.81
C GLU A 134 -10.13 -17.37 -7.76
N ALA A 135 -10.36 -17.65 -6.47
CA ALA A 135 -9.69 -16.97 -5.36
C ALA A 135 -8.18 -17.22 -5.37
N ASP A 136 -7.77 -18.48 -5.48
CA ASP A 136 -6.36 -18.87 -5.58
C ASP A 136 -5.71 -18.28 -6.83
N ALA A 137 -6.39 -18.39 -7.97
CA ALA A 137 -5.90 -17.84 -9.23
C ALA A 137 -5.75 -16.32 -9.20
N LEU A 138 -6.55 -15.59 -8.41
CA LEU A 138 -6.38 -14.15 -8.19
C LEU A 138 -5.21 -13.87 -7.23
N ALA A 139 -5.12 -14.60 -6.12
CA ALA A 139 -4.03 -14.45 -5.16
C ALA A 139 -2.67 -14.69 -5.81
N ASP A 140 -2.54 -15.69 -6.68
CA ASP A 140 -1.32 -15.96 -7.44
C ASP A 140 -0.92 -14.79 -8.35
N ARG A 141 -1.88 -14.12 -8.98
CA ARG A 141 -1.61 -12.93 -9.81
C ARG A 141 -1.12 -11.76 -8.95
N ILE A 142 -1.76 -11.53 -7.80
CA ILE A 142 -1.34 -10.50 -6.86
C ILE A 142 0.07 -10.79 -6.36
N LEU A 143 0.34 -12.03 -5.95
CA LEU A 143 1.64 -12.51 -5.49
C LEU A 143 2.72 -12.41 -6.56
N PHE A 144 2.41 -12.75 -7.80
CA PHE A 144 3.34 -12.58 -8.92
C PHE A 144 3.78 -11.12 -9.04
N GLY A 145 2.82 -10.18 -9.06
CA GLY A 145 3.13 -8.76 -9.06
C GLY A 145 3.94 -8.35 -7.83
N ALA A 146 3.52 -8.80 -6.64
CA ALA A 146 4.16 -8.44 -5.38
C ALA A 146 5.63 -8.87 -5.38
N LYS A 147 5.93 -10.08 -5.85
CA LYS A 147 7.31 -10.59 -6.01
C LYS A 147 8.14 -9.75 -6.97
N VAL A 148 7.57 -9.31 -8.08
CA VAL A 148 8.27 -8.40 -9.02
C VAL A 148 8.67 -7.11 -8.30
N ARG A 149 7.75 -6.54 -7.52
CA ARG A 149 8.00 -5.30 -6.76
C ARG A 149 8.92 -5.48 -5.56
N MET A 150 8.88 -6.63 -4.89
CA MET A 150 9.80 -6.94 -3.80
C MET A 150 11.25 -6.95 -4.27
N LYS A 151 11.51 -7.35 -5.53
CA LYS A 151 12.84 -7.29 -6.15
C LYS A 151 13.34 -5.88 -6.41
N ALA A 152 12.46 -4.87 -6.48
CA ALA A 152 12.86 -3.47 -6.61
C ALA A 152 13.54 -2.93 -5.33
N PHE A 153 13.56 -3.71 -4.25
CA PHE A 153 14.19 -3.40 -2.97
C PHE A 153 15.43 -4.25 -2.65
N GLY A 154 15.90 -5.07 -3.60
CA GLY A 154 16.98 -6.04 -3.42
C GLY A 154 18.18 -5.75 -4.29
#